data_AF-A0A3D3CXD5-F1
#
_entry.id   AF-A0A3D3CXD5-F1
#
_cell.length_a   1.000
_cell.length_b   1.000
_cell.length_c   1.000
_cell.angle_alpha   90.00
_cell.angle_beta   90.00
_cell.angle_gamma   90.00
#
_symmetry.space_group_name_H-M   'P 1'
#
loop_
_entity.id
_entity.type
_entity.pdbx_description
1 polymer ?
#
loop_
_entity_poly.entity_id
_entity_poly.type
_entity_poly.pdbx_seq_one_letter_code
_entity_poly.pdbx_strand_id
1 'polypeptide(L)'
;MLKRPCQIFLFFLCYAAIDGCHSTPEKGVIHFELVNADAANDSLSVHVADYKEDFTQWKAVYEQCMHDTLFPDAFYLGLQTNLGIGSISNQIEQNINKQITVLDTSAKGHILDIIAVNNSANCFSKINLNKNLQDSFYNELIRSLKNSGEYKYLSDLVDTNRITFRISTLIDYSIRPDTLVHILQRTNDSSLLYFKQILTTPGNVLLVRAGMIFGFYSEFHLKRKLSSEEVGKFKNEVNFKSGDHGENGSIKLLANQNLQVLINKNYTVFGQFYLFK
;
A
#
# COMPACT_ATOMS: atom_id res chain seq x y z
N MET A 1 96.79 -21.88 -6.87
CA MET A 1 96.86 -20.93 -5.75
C MET A 1 95.49 -20.25 -5.62
N LEU A 2 94.86 -20.44 -4.44
CA LEU A 2 93.90 -19.60 -3.68
C LEU A 2 92.89 -18.70 -4.42
N LYS A 3 91.62 -18.48 -4.03
CA LYS A 3 90.69 -18.96 -2.98
C LYS A 3 89.27 -18.47 -3.38
N ARG A 4 88.22 -19.23 -3.01
CA ARG A 4 86.74 -18.94 -3.01
C ARG A 4 86.36 -17.68 -2.16
N PRO A 5 85.10 -17.16 -2.10
CA PRO A 5 83.78 -17.84 -2.21
C PRO A 5 82.64 -17.08 -2.97
N CYS A 6 81.64 -17.80 -3.51
CA CYS A 6 80.27 -18.02 -2.99
C CYS A 6 79.42 -16.76 -2.75
N GLN A 7 78.39 -16.55 -3.57
CA GLN A 7 77.07 -16.17 -3.06
C GLN A 7 75.96 -16.58 -4.03
N ILE A 8 75.09 -17.45 -3.51
CA ILE A 8 73.79 -17.86 -4.03
C ILE A 8 72.86 -16.64 -3.96
N PHE A 9 72.17 -16.31 -5.05
CA PHE A 9 70.87 -15.66 -4.96
C PHE A 9 69.95 -16.16 -6.06
N LEU A 10 68.95 -16.93 -5.62
CA LEU A 10 67.71 -17.17 -6.35
C LEU A 10 67.09 -15.83 -6.76
N PHE A 11 66.70 -15.70 -8.01
CA PHE A 11 65.55 -14.87 -8.38
C PHE A 11 64.67 -15.66 -9.36
N PHE A 12 63.86 -16.51 -8.75
CA PHE A 12 62.57 -16.91 -9.30
C PHE A 12 61.65 -15.67 -9.28
N LEU A 13 60.72 -15.63 -10.25
CA LEU A 13 59.49 -14.84 -10.27
C LEU A 13 59.62 -13.33 -10.55
N CYS A 14 59.49 -13.00 -11.83
CA CYS A 14 58.67 -11.88 -12.29
C CYS A 14 58.00 -12.28 -13.62
N TYR A 15 57.22 -13.36 -13.59
CA TYR A 15 56.07 -13.47 -14.49
C TYR A 15 55.05 -12.47 -13.94
N ALA A 16 55.21 -11.20 -14.30
CA ALA A 16 54.16 -10.21 -14.16
C ALA A 16 53.07 -10.64 -15.15
N ALA A 17 52.22 -11.56 -14.69
CA ALA A 17 50.86 -11.67 -15.15
C ALA A 17 50.25 -10.28 -14.97
N ILE A 18 50.31 -9.48 -16.03
CA ILE A 18 49.32 -8.45 -16.30
C ILE A 18 48.08 -9.18 -16.82
N ASP A 19 47.63 -10.21 -16.09
CA ASP A 19 46.20 -10.46 -15.97
C ASP A 19 45.75 -9.35 -15.03
N GLY A 20 45.48 -8.20 -15.63
CA GLY A 20 44.70 -7.18 -14.97
C GLY A 20 43.48 -7.91 -14.44
N CYS A 21 43.39 -8.00 -13.11
CA CYS A 21 42.14 -8.20 -12.42
C CYS A 21 41.18 -7.17 -13.03
N HIS A 22 40.41 -7.58 -14.04
CA HIS A 22 39.01 -7.24 -14.04
C HIS A 22 38.53 -7.73 -12.68
N SER A 23 38.57 -6.84 -11.70
CA SER A 23 37.61 -6.87 -10.62
C SER A 23 36.28 -6.93 -11.35
N THR A 24 35.77 -8.13 -11.60
CA THR A 24 34.35 -8.36 -11.78
C THR A 24 33.75 -7.53 -10.66
N PRO A 25 32.99 -6.45 -10.97
CA PRO A 25 32.38 -5.68 -9.91
C PRO A 25 31.65 -6.71 -9.07
N GLU A 26 32.03 -6.84 -7.80
CA GLU A 26 31.27 -7.64 -6.87
C GLU A 26 29.84 -7.23 -7.13
N LYS A 27 29.02 -8.16 -7.64
CA LYS A 27 27.61 -7.89 -7.85
C LYS A 27 27.10 -7.65 -6.45
N GLY A 28 27.07 -6.38 -6.03
CA GLY A 28 26.63 -5.97 -4.71
C GLY A 28 25.32 -6.68 -4.47
N VAL A 29 25.34 -7.59 -3.50
CA VAL A 29 24.16 -8.35 -3.16
C VAL A 29 23.19 -7.34 -2.61
N ILE A 30 22.07 -7.15 -3.32
CA ILE A 30 20.97 -6.31 -2.85
C ILE A 30 20.53 -6.84 -1.48
N HIS A 31 20.69 -6.02 -0.45
CA HIS A 31 20.19 -6.29 0.90
C HIS A 31 19.05 -5.33 1.21
N PHE A 32 17.97 -5.88 1.79
CA PHE A 32 16.83 -5.13 2.27
C PHE A 32 16.79 -5.19 3.79
N GLU A 33 16.56 -4.04 4.42
CA GLU A 33 16.28 -3.97 5.86
C GLU A 33 14.86 -3.46 6.08
N LEU A 34 14.19 -4.03 7.09
CA LEU A 34 12.89 -3.57 7.51
C LEU A 34 13.01 -2.18 8.14
N VAL A 35 12.19 -1.24 7.67
CA VAL A 35 12.09 0.08 8.29
C VAL A 35 11.42 -0.10 9.64
N ASN A 36 12.16 0.13 10.72
CA ASN A 36 11.62 0.05 12.07
C ASN A 36 10.66 1.23 12.31
N ALA A 37 9.40 0.92 12.62
CA ALA A 37 8.38 1.94 12.82
C ALA A 37 8.62 2.81 14.07
N ASP A 38 9.25 2.24 15.10
CA ASP A 38 9.58 2.91 16.36
C ASP A 38 10.88 3.71 16.31
N ALA A 39 11.82 3.34 15.41
CA ALA A 39 13.13 3.98 15.28
C ALA A 39 13.26 4.92 14.06
N ALA A 40 12.20 5.07 13.26
CA ALA A 40 12.17 5.98 12.12
C ALA A 40 12.13 7.45 12.60
N ASN A 41 13.25 7.98 13.10
CA ASN A 41 13.41 9.33 13.69
C ASN A 41 13.13 10.51 12.72
N ASP A 42 12.64 10.23 11.51
CA ASP A 42 12.16 11.18 10.52
C ASP A 42 10.63 11.28 10.53
N SER A 43 10.07 12.16 9.70
CA SER A 43 8.64 12.47 9.54
C SER A 43 7.66 11.29 9.64
N LEU A 44 8.11 10.06 9.31
CA LEU A 44 7.38 8.80 9.46
C LEU A 44 7.02 8.43 10.92
N SER A 45 7.87 8.67 11.93
CA SER A 45 7.55 8.34 13.35
C SER A 45 6.65 9.37 14.03
N VAL A 46 6.78 10.65 13.69
CA VAL A 46 5.92 11.74 14.21
C VAL A 46 4.45 11.46 13.83
N HIS A 47 4.22 10.86 12.67
CA HIS A 47 2.89 10.42 12.24
C HIS A 47 2.30 9.25 13.06
N VAL A 48 3.12 8.38 13.66
CA VAL A 48 2.60 7.27 14.49
C VAL A 48 1.97 7.80 15.78
N ALA A 49 2.47 8.92 16.32
CA ALA A 49 1.96 9.53 17.53
C ALA A 49 0.59 10.21 17.32
N ASP A 50 0.44 11.00 16.25
CA ASP A 50 -0.78 11.76 15.94
C ASP A 50 -1.96 10.87 15.53
N TYR A 51 -1.67 9.71 14.94
CA TYR A 51 -2.68 8.74 14.48
C TYR A 51 -2.74 7.48 15.33
N LYS A 52 -2.18 7.50 16.54
CA LYS A 52 -2.14 6.31 17.42
C LYS A 52 -3.52 5.70 17.67
N GLU A 53 -4.54 6.54 17.81
CA GLU A 53 -5.92 6.08 18.01
C GLU A 53 -6.48 5.43 16.73
N ASP A 54 -6.31 6.08 15.58
CA ASP A 54 -6.72 5.56 14.26
C ASP A 54 -6.03 4.22 13.96
N PHE A 55 -4.72 4.15 14.20
CA PHE A 55 -3.91 2.93 14.07
C PHE A 55 -4.48 1.81 14.94
N THR A 56 -4.76 2.09 16.22
CA THR A 56 -5.26 1.08 17.17
C THR A 56 -6.62 0.54 16.75
N GLN A 57 -7.52 1.42 16.28
CA GLN A 57 -8.85 0.99 15.81
C GLN A 57 -8.75 0.16 14.54
N TRP A 58 -7.97 0.59 13.56
CA TRP A 58 -7.76 -0.17 12.34
C TRP A 58 -7.07 -1.50 12.59
N LYS A 59 -6.13 -1.55 13.54
CA LYS A 59 -5.48 -2.78 13.95
C LYS A 59 -6.51 -3.74 14.52
N ALA A 60 -7.38 -3.27 15.42
CA ALA A 60 -8.44 -4.11 15.97
C ALA A 60 -9.39 -4.66 14.89
N VAL A 61 -9.77 -3.84 13.91
CA VAL A 61 -10.55 -4.28 12.74
C VAL A 61 -9.79 -5.33 11.95
N TYR A 62 -8.52 -5.06 11.60
CA TYR A 62 -7.67 -5.99 10.86
C TYR A 62 -7.61 -7.35 11.55
N GLU A 63 -7.25 -7.37 12.83
CA GLU A 63 -7.03 -8.62 13.57
C GLU A 63 -8.33 -9.39 13.78
N GLN A 64 -9.45 -8.68 13.97
CA GLN A 64 -10.77 -9.28 14.01
C GLN A 64 -11.18 -9.91 12.67
N CYS A 65 -10.98 -9.20 11.56
CA CYS A 65 -11.38 -9.68 10.23
C CYS A 65 -10.50 -10.85 9.77
N MET A 66 -9.18 -10.73 9.96
CA MET A 66 -8.19 -11.66 9.42
C MET A 66 -7.96 -12.88 10.30
N HIS A 67 -8.40 -12.83 11.56
CA HIS A 67 -8.09 -13.82 12.60
C HIS A 67 -6.58 -14.07 12.75
N ASP A 68 -5.79 -13.01 12.54
CA ASP A 68 -4.33 -13.02 12.61
C ASP A 68 -3.84 -11.67 13.17
N THR A 69 -2.65 -11.66 13.75
CA THR A 69 -2.01 -10.43 14.24
C THR A 69 -1.59 -9.53 13.08
N LEU A 70 -1.69 -8.21 13.27
CA LEU A 70 -1.15 -7.26 12.31
C LEU A 70 0.36 -7.46 12.18
N PHE A 71 0.87 -7.43 10.95
CA PHE A 71 2.29 -7.61 10.67
C PHE A 71 3.17 -6.59 11.43
N PRO A 72 4.40 -6.98 11.82
CA PRO A 72 5.29 -6.09 12.57
C PRO A 72 5.68 -4.87 11.74
N ASP A 73 6.04 -3.77 12.42
CA ASP A 73 6.47 -2.52 11.79
C ASP A 73 5.47 -1.97 10.75
N ALA A 74 4.17 -2.19 11.00
CA ALA A 74 3.11 -1.61 10.19
C ALA A 74 3.00 -0.11 10.43
N PHE A 75 2.95 0.65 9.34
CA PHE A 75 2.61 2.07 9.32
C PHE A 75 1.15 2.25 8.96
N TYR A 76 0.46 3.17 9.63
CA TYR A 76 -0.88 3.58 9.24
C TYR A 76 -0.81 4.61 8.11
N LEU A 77 -1.53 4.33 7.03
CA LEU A 77 -1.56 5.14 5.81
C LEU A 77 -2.90 5.86 5.61
N GLY A 78 -3.94 5.53 6.37
CA GLY A 78 -5.30 6.05 6.12
C GLY A 78 -5.96 5.41 4.90
N LEU A 79 -7.03 6.01 4.36
CA LEU A 79 -7.71 5.50 3.16
C LEU A 79 -7.00 5.95 1.87
N GLN A 80 -5.83 5.37 1.57
CA GLN A 80 -5.11 5.68 0.33
C GLN A 80 -5.73 4.95 -0.87
N THR A 81 -5.94 5.67 -1.97
CA THR A 81 -6.29 4.99 -3.24
C THR A 81 -5.11 4.10 -3.65
N ASN A 82 -5.39 2.82 -3.90
CA ASN A 82 -4.43 1.72 -4.14
C ASN A 82 -2.98 2.18 -4.37
N LEU A 83 -2.21 2.29 -3.28
CA LEU A 83 -0.78 2.48 -3.38
C LEU A 83 -0.19 1.16 -3.87
N GLY A 84 0.31 1.15 -5.10
CA GLY A 84 0.93 -0.03 -5.67
C GLY A 84 2.07 -0.51 -4.78
N ILE A 85 2.09 -1.80 -4.47
CA ILE A 85 3.30 -2.46 -3.96
C ILE A 85 4.45 -2.10 -4.90
N GLY A 86 5.61 -1.72 -4.34
CA GLY A 86 6.71 -1.23 -5.15
C GLY A 86 6.81 0.29 -5.22
N SER A 87 5.90 1.04 -4.62
CA SER A 87 5.97 2.50 -4.61
C SER A 87 7.12 3.01 -3.73
N ILE A 88 7.87 4.00 -4.23
CA ILE A 88 9.10 4.57 -3.65
C ILE A 88 9.19 6.08 -3.98
N SER A 89 9.49 6.96 -3.01
CA SER A 89 10.34 8.18 -3.19
C SER A 89 10.45 9.03 -1.91
N ASN A 90 11.56 9.77 -1.74
CA ASN A 90 11.87 10.70 -0.63
C ASN A 90 12.09 12.17 -1.03
N GLN A 91 11.69 12.61 -2.22
CA GLN A 91 11.89 14.00 -2.64
C GLN A 91 10.58 14.76 -2.82
N ILE A 92 10.39 15.70 -1.87
CA ILE A 92 9.44 16.83 -1.81
C ILE A 92 8.12 16.55 -1.06
N GLU A 93 7.99 17.21 0.09
CA GLU A 93 6.83 17.32 0.99
C GLU A 93 5.50 17.59 0.27
N GLN A 94 4.47 16.87 0.72
CA GLN A 94 3.02 17.10 0.70
C GLN A 94 2.29 15.90 1.34
N ASN A 95 2.16 15.77 2.67
CA ASN A 95 1.24 14.80 3.34
C ASN A 95 1.44 13.30 2.97
N ILE A 96 1.32 12.31 3.86
CA ILE A 96 1.41 10.88 3.39
C ILE A 96 0.32 10.58 2.32
N ASN A 97 -0.73 11.41 2.26
CA ASN A 97 -1.78 11.42 1.25
C ASN A 97 -1.41 12.06 -0.11
N LYS A 98 -0.21 12.64 -0.32
CA LYS A 98 0.22 13.26 -1.59
C LYS A 98 1.72 13.13 -1.91
N GLN A 99 2.49 12.30 -1.20
CA GLN A 99 3.96 12.21 -1.31
C GLN A 99 4.55 10.92 -1.87
N ILE A 100 3.72 10.04 -2.39
CA ILE A 100 4.21 8.85 -3.05
C ILE A 100 3.95 9.03 -4.53
N THR A 101 5.00 9.21 -5.32
CA THR A 101 4.91 8.88 -6.74
C THR A 101 4.78 7.38 -6.82
N VAL A 102 3.54 6.90 -6.94
CA VAL A 102 3.25 5.51 -7.26
C VAL A 102 3.83 5.28 -8.65
N LEU A 103 4.96 4.57 -8.72
CA LEU A 103 5.42 4.01 -9.97
C LEU A 103 4.51 2.82 -10.27
N ASP A 104 3.50 3.07 -11.11
CA ASP A 104 2.65 2.01 -11.62
C ASP A 104 3.49 1.09 -12.52
N THR A 105 3.94 0.00 -11.92
CA THR A 105 4.67 -1.07 -12.60
C THR A 105 3.72 -2.11 -13.19
N SER A 106 2.39 -1.97 -13.06
CA SER A 106 1.40 -2.91 -13.62
C SER A 106 1.47 -3.00 -15.15
N ALA A 107 1.91 -1.92 -15.81
CA ALA A 107 2.11 -1.87 -17.25
C ALA A 107 3.43 -2.52 -17.72
N LYS A 108 4.32 -2.91 -16.80
CA LYS A 108 5.62 -3.51 -17.12
C LYS A 108 5.70 -4.89 -16.46
N GLY A 109 5.52 -5.91 -17.30
CA GLY A 109 5.30 -7.30 -16.89
C GLY A 109 6.26 -7.81 -15.81
N HIS A 110 5.74 -8.72 -15.00
CA HIS A 110 6.38 -9.50 -13.91
C HIS A 110 6.39 -8.92 -12.49
N ILE A 111 5.99 -7.67 -12.25
CA ILE A 111 5.82 -7.18 -10.87
C ILE A 111 4.65 -7.86 -10.14
N LEU A 112 3.63 -8.35 -10.87
CA LEU A 112 2.52 -9.09 -10.26
C LEU A 112 2.95 -10.51 -9.85
N ASP A 113 3.97 -11.08 -10.50
CA ASP A 113 4.48 -12.42 -10.20
C ASP A 113 5.22 -12.50 -8.85
N ILE A 114 5.61 -11.34 -8.29
CA ILE A 114 6.25 -11.25 -6.97
C ILE A 114 5.27 -10.99 -5.83
N ILE A 115 4.00 -10.72 -6.16
CA ILE A 115 2.95 -10.44 -5.16
C ILE A 115 2.37 -11.76 -4.68
N ALA A 116 2.35 -11.94 -3.36
CA ALA A 116 1.62 -13.00 -2.70
C ALA A 116 0.48 -12.39 -1.89
N VAL A 117 -0.75 -12.87 -2.14
CA VAL A 117 -1.85 -12.68 -1.20
C VAL A 117 -1.61 -13.63 -0.04
N ASN A 118 -1.29 -13.08 1.13
CA ASN A 118 -1.02 -13.88 2.32
C ASN A 118 -2.32 -14.39 2.93
N ASN A 119 -3.34 -13.52 2.95
CA ASN A 119 -4.64 -13.84 3.51
C ASN A 119 -5.70 -12.89 2.94
N SER A 120 -6.96 -13.30 2.92
CA SER A 120 -8.11 -12.45 2.61
C SER A 120 -9.33 -12.88 3.40
N ALA A 121 -10.12 -11.91 3.86
CA ALA A 121 -11.30 -12.17 4.67
C ALA A 121 -12.44 -11.22 4.33
N ASN A 122 -13.64 -11.79 4.22
CA ASN A 122 -14.88 -11.02 4.17
C ASN A 122 -15.28 -10.67 5.60
N CYS A 123 -15.22 -9.38 5.95
CA CYS A 123 -15.33 -8.97 7.34
C CYS A 123 -16.76 -8.62 7.74
N PHE A 124 -17.49 -7.88 6.90
CA PHE A 124 -18.86 -7.34 7.09
C PHE A 124 -19.17 -6.74 8.49
N SER A 125 -18.14 -6.55 9.30
CA SER A 125 -18.24 -6.18 10.71
C SER A 125 -18.43 -4.68 10.79
N LYS A 126 -19.31 -4.27 11.71
CA LYS A 126 -19.46 -2.86 12.04
C LYS A 126 -18.15 -2.36 12.64
N ILE A 127 -17.62 -1.26 12.12
CA ILE A 127 -16.48 -0.61 12.74
C ILE A 127 -16.96 0.46 13.72
N ASN A 128 -16.38 0.46 14.91
CA ASN A 128 -16.44 1.60 15.82
C ASN A 128 -15.33 2.58 15.42
N LEU A 129 -15.69 3.54 14.57
CA LEU A 129 -14.77 4.58 14.10
C LEU A 129 -14.72 5.73 15.11
N ASN A 130 -13.53 6.23 15.41
CA ASN A 130 -13.38 7.59 15.94
C ASN A 130 -13.77 8.62 14.88
N LYS A 131 -13.77 9.88 15.29
CA LYS A 131 -14.20 11.00 14.44
C LYS A 131 -13.38 11.13 13.16
N ASN A 132 -12.05 10.97 13.23
CA ASN A 132 -11.17 11.12 12.07
C ASN A 132 -11.44 10.06 11.00
N LEU A 133 -11.58 8.81 11.43
CA LEU A 133 -11.91 7.71 10.53
C LEU A 133 -13.33 7.87 9.97
N GLN A 134 -14.28 8.26 10.81
CA GLN A 134 -15.65 8.54 10.39
C GLN A 134 -15.68 9.64 9.31
N ASP A 135 -14.95 10.73 9.50
CA ASP A 135 -14.85 11.82 8.54
C ASP A 135 -14.22 11.35 7.23
N SER A 136 -13.20 10.48 7.29
CA SER A 136 -12.54 9.91 6.09
C SER A 136 -13.52 9.09 5.25
N PHE A 137 -14.23 8.14 5.86
CA PHE A 137 -15.24 7.34 5.17
C PHE A 137 -16.43 8.16 4.68
N TYR A 138 -16.86 9.16 5.47
CA TYR A 138 -17.94 10.06 5.10
C TYR A 138 -17.58 10.90 3.88
N ASN A 139 -16.40 11.52 3.87
CA ASN A 139 -15.94 12.32 2.75
C ASN A 139 -15.86 11.47 1.47
N GLU A 140 -15.39 10.24 1.59
CA GLU A 140 -15.36 9.29 0.48
C GLU A 140 -16.76 8.95 -0.04
N LEU A 141 -17.71 8.66 0.87
CA LEU A 141 -19.12 8.44 0.51
C LEU A 141 -19.72 9.62 -0.26
N ILE A 142 -19.57 10.83 0.27
CA ILE A 142 -20.11 12.04 -0.35
C ILE A 142 -19.47 12.27 -1.72
N ARG A 143 -18.16 12.06 -1.85
CA ARG A 143 -17.44 12.17 -3.12
C ARG A 143 -17.98 11.18 -4.16
N SER A 144 -18.14 9.91 -3.79
CA SER A 144 -18.68 8.87 -4.67
C SER A 144 -20.11 9.19 -5.12
N LEU A 145 -20.98 9.61 -4.20
CA LEU A 145 -22.35 9.99 -4.55
C LEU A 145 -22.37 11.20 -5.47
N LYS A 146 -21.63 12.27 -5.17
CA LYS A 146 -21.58 13.48 -6.03
C LYS A 146 -21.12 13.16 -7.46
N ASN A 147 -20.25 12.18 -7.62
CA ASN A 147 -19.73 11.74 -8.92
C ASN A 147 -20.63 10.73 -9.66
N SER A 148 -21.71 10.26 -9.04
CA SER A 148 -22.59 9.21 -9.59
C SER A 148 -23.51 9.66 -10.73
N GLY A 149 -23.49 10.94 -11.11
CA GLY A 149 -24.35 11.52 -12.14
C GLY A 149 -25.82 11.55 -11.73
N GLU A 150 -26.49 10.39 -11.85
CA GLU A 150 -27.91 10.19 -11.57
C GLU A 150 -28.25 10.27 -10.07
N TYR A 151 -27.36 9.76 -9.21
CA TYR A 151 -27.62 9.65 -7.76
C TYR A 151 -26.97 10.76 -6.94
N LYS A 152 -26.40 11.78 -7.59
CA LYS A 152 -25.68 12.88 -6.92
C LYS A 152 -26.50 13.58 -5.84
N TYR A 153 -27.80 13.68 -6.04
CA TYR A 153 -28.72 14.33 -5.09
C TYR A 153 -28.79 13.63 -3.74
N LEU A 154 -28.43 12.33 -3.66
CA LEU A 154 -28.42 11.58 -2.40
C LEU A 154 -27.36 12.10 -1.43
N SER A 155 -26.28 12.74 -1.92
CA SER A 155 -25.24 13.30 -1.03
C SER A 155 -25.82 14.30 -0.04
N ASP A 156 -26.84 15.05 -0.45
CA ASP A 156 -27.45 16.08 0.39
C ASP A 156 -28.43 15.47 1.41
N LEU A 157 -28.89 14.24 1.16
CA LEU A 157 -29.85 13.51 1.99
C LEU A 157 -29.19 12.67 3.09
N VAL A 158 -27.87 12.48 3.05
CA VAL A 158 -27.12 11.73 4.08
C VAL A 158 -27.22 12.44 5.43
N ASP A 159 -27.77 11.77 6.44
CA ASP A 159 -27.67 12.21 7.85
C ASP A 159 -26.32 11.78 8.44
N THR A 160 -25.42 12.75 8.58
CA THR A 160 -24.06 12.60 9.12
C THR A 160 -24.04 12.09 10.55
N ASN A 161 -25.09 12.36 11.33
CA ASN A 161 -25.13 12.00 12.75
C ASN A 161 -25.47 10.52 12.97
N ARG A 162 -25.96 9.83 11.94
CA ARG A 162 -26.49 8.47 12.03
C ARG A 162 -26.01 7.61 10.88
N ILE A 163 -24.70 7.58 10.69
CA ILE A 163 -24.04 6.73 9.70
C ILE A 163 -23.33 5.56 10.39
N THR A 164 -23.46 4.38 9.81
CA THR A 164 -22.73 3.18 10.22
C THR A 164 -21.89 2.70 9.06
N PHE A 165 -20.62 2.37 9.32
CA PHE A 165 -19.71 1.83 8.30
C PHE A 165 -19.35 0.38 8.61
N ARG A 166 -19.20 -0.42 7.55
CA ARG A 166 -18.73 -1.81 7.60
C ARG A 166 -17.70 -2.04 6.52
N ILE A 167 -16.65 -2.79 6.83
CA ILE A 167 -15.69 -3.24 5.80
C ILE A 167 -16.29 -4.41 5.05
N SER A 168 -16.17 -4.40 3.72
CA SER A 168 -16.56 -5.55 2.91
C SER A 168 -15.51 -6.65 3.05
N THR A 169 -14.34 -6.44 2.45
CA THR A 169 -13.25 -7.42 2.41
C THR A 169 -11.96 -6.77 2.84
N LEU A 170 -11.13 -7.50 3.58
CA LEU A 170 -9.75 -7.14 3.89
C LEU A 170 -8.81 -8.11 3.18
N ILE A 171 -7.72 -7.58 2.64
CA ILE A 171 -6.71 -8.35 1.93
C ILE A 171 -5.34 -7.98 2.51
N ASP A 172 -4.55 -8.98 2.87
CA ASP A 172 -3.14 -8.84 3.17
C ASP A 172 -2.32 -9.40 2.02
N TYR A 173 -1.45 -8.57 1.47
CA TYR A 173 -0.54 -8.97 0.41
C TYR A 173 0.87 -8.48 0.70
N SER A 174 1.85 -9.19 0.15
CA SER A 174 3.26 -8.86 0.28
C SER A 174 4.06 -9.18 -0.97
N ILE A 175 5.22 -8.56 -1.11
CA ILE A 175 6.30 -9.00 -2.00
C ILE A 175 7.04 -10.13 -1.31
N ARG A 176 7.41 -11.16 -2.07
CA ARG A 176 8.45 -12.12 -1.67
C ARG A 176 9.83 -11.47 -1.83
N PRO A 177 10.53 -11.11 -0.74
CA PRO A 177 11.76 -10.31 -0.83
C PRO A 177 12.84 -11.00 -1.66
N ASP A 178 13.03 -12.30 -1.48
CA ASP A 178 14.01 -13.09 -2.23
C ASP A 178 13.75 -13.11 -3.73
N THR A 179 12.47 -13.18 -4.13
CA THR A 179 12.08 -13.13 -5.54
C THR A 179 12.37 -11.75 -6.13
N LEU A 180 12.10 -10.68 -5.38
CA LEU A 180 12.42 -9.32 -5.81
C LEU A 180 13.94 -9.13 -5.97
N VAL A 181 14.73 -9.54 -4.96
CA VAL A 181 16.20 -9.51 -5.03
C VAL A 181 16.68 -10.25 -6.28
N HIS A 182 16.17 -11.46 -6.51
CA HIS A 182 16.54 -12.30 -7.64
C HIS A 182 16.26 -11.61 -8.99
N ILE A 183 15.08 -11.03 -9.14
CA ILE A 183 14.68 -10.31 -10.37
C ILE A 183 15.57 -9.08 -10.58
N LEU A 184 15.74 -8.24 -9.56
CA LEU A 184 16.52 -6.99 -9.68
C LEU A 184 18.03 -7.23 -9.87
N GLN A 185 18.57 -8.37 -9.45
CA GLN A 185 19.97 -8.72 -9.66
C GLN A 185 20.27 -9.31 -11.05
N ARG A 186 19.27 -9.92 -11.69
CA ARG A 186 19.44 -10.68 -12.94
C ARG A 186 18.77 -10.05 -14.16
N THR A 187 17.96 -9.03 -13.95
CA THR A 187 17.25 -8.34 -15.02
C THR A 187 18.19 -7.52 -15.91
N ASN A 188 17.90 -7.53 -17.21
CA ASN A 188 18.43 -6.57 -18.19
C ASN A 188 17.32 -5.61 -18.68
N ASP A 189 16.11 -5.73 -18.13
CA ASP A 189 15.00 -4.87 -18.47
C ASP A 189 15.28 -3.44 -17.98
N SER A 190 15.23 -2.46 -18.90
CA SER A 190 15.60 -1.07 -18.61
C SER A 190 14.71 -0.43 -17.55
N SER A 191 13.46 -0.88 -17.42
CA SER A 191 12.54 -0.37 -16.41
C SER A 191 12.82 -0.92 -15.02
N LEU A 192 13.16 -2.20 -14.91
CA LEU A 192 13.55 -2.81 -13.64
C LEU A 192 14.94 -2.34 -13.19
N LEU A 193 15.84 -2.03 -14.13
CA LEU A 193 17.12 -1.38 -13.84
C LEU A 193 16.92 0.05 -13.31
N TYR A 194 16.03 0.83 -13.92
CA TYR A 194 15.66 2.15 -13.42
C TYR A 194 14.98 2.07 -12.04
N PHE A 195 14.08 1.11 -11.86
CA PHE A 195 13.45 0.84 -10.56
C PHE A 195 14.49 0.52 -9.48
N LYS A 196 15.46 -0.35 -9.79
CA LYS A 196 16.58 -0.65 -8.90
C LYS A 196 17.39 0.61 -8.56
N GLN A 197 17.68 1.46 -9.55
CA GLN A 197 18.40 2.71 -9.33
C GLN A 197 17.65 3.65 -8.36
N ILE A 198 16.34 3.80 -8.54
CA ILE A 198 15.50 4.57 -7.62
C ILE A 198 15.55 3.97 -6.22
N LEU A 199 15.36 2.65 -6.10
CA LEU A 199 15.37 1.96 -4.81
C LEU A 199 16.70 2.09 -4.06
N THR A 200 17.82 2.13 -4.78
CA THR A 200 19.17 2.30 -4.19
C THR A 200 19.50 3.76 -3.83
N THR A 201 18.63 4.72 -4.16
CA THR A 201 18.87 6.12 -3.82
C THR A 201 18.63 6.32 -2.31
N PRO A 202 19.55 6.96 -1.57
CA PRO A 202 19.41 7.13 -0.13
C PRO A 202 18.08 7.77 0.28
N GLY A 203 17.42 7.18 1.29
CA GLY A 203 16.16 7.61 1.88
C GLY A 203 14.90 7.13 1.15
N ASN A 204 15.05 6.46 0.01
CA ASN A 204 13.94 5.79 -0.66
C ASN A 204 13.57 4.47 0.03
N VAL A 205 12.26 4.21 0.14
CA VAL A 205 11.71 3.00 0.76
C VAL A 205 10.73 2.29 -0.18
N LEU A 206 10.65 0.98 -0.05
CA LEU A 206 9.81 0.09 -0.83
C LEU A 206 8.61 -0.38 -0.01
N LEU A 207 7.37 -0.12 -0.46
CA LEU A 207 6.19 -0.78 0.11
C LEU A 207 6.22 -2.29 -0.22
N VAL A 208 6.42 -3.13 0.79
CA VAL A 208 6.61 -4.59 0.63
C VAL A 208 5.47 -5.43 1.18
N ARG A 209 4.68 -4.91 2.12
CA ARG A 209 3.46 -5.56 2.59
C ARG A 209 2.42 -4.49 2.86
N ALA A 210 1.16 -4.81 2.61
CA ALA A 210 0.09 -3.89 2.94
C ALA A 210 -1.20 -4.62 3.33
N GLY A 211 -1.94 -3.96 4.20
CA GLY A 211 -3.32 -4.28 4.51
C GLY A 211 -4.23 -3.38 3.69
N MET A 212 -5.02 -3.97 2.78
CA MET A 212 -6.03 -3.27 2.00
C MET A 212 -7.42 -3.65 2.44
N ILE A 213 -8.36 -2.73 2.22
CA ILE A 213 -9.77 -3.05 2.15
C ILE A 213 -10.24 -2.99 0.68
N PHE A 214 -11.09 -3.94 0.29
CA PHE A 214 -11.83 -3.88 -0.96
C PHE A 214 -13.28 -3.50 -0.65
N GLY A 215 -13.49 -2.20 -0.59
CA GLY A 215 -14.77 -1.57 -0.39
C GLY A 215 -15.30 -1.55 1.03
N PHE A 216 -16.29 -0.68 1.23
CA PHE A 216 -17.01 -0.54 2.49
C PHE A 216 -18.49 -0.24 2.22
N TYR A 217 -19.32 -0.64 3.17
CA TYR A 217 -20.73 -0.27 3.23
C TYR A 217 -20.89 0.92 4.15
N SER A 218 -21.82 1.79 3.78
CA SER A 218 -22.35 2.83 4.63
C SER A 218 -23.86 2.67 4.73
N GLU A 219 -24.38 2.68 5.95
CA GLU A 219 -25.81 2.63 6.24
C GLU A 219 -26.19 3.92 6.96
N PHE A 220 -27.12 4.69 6.39
CA PHE A 220 -27.52 5.98 6.97
C PHE A 220 -29.02 6.25 6.87
N HIS A 221 -29.50 7.06 7.81
CA HIS A 221 -30.83 7.64 7.76
C HIS A 221 -30.86 8.80 6.77
N LEU A 222 -32.00 8.95 6.09
CA LEU A 222 -32.22 10.09 5.21
C LEU A 222 -32.77 11.28 5.99
N LYS A 223 -32.28 12.49 5.68
CA LYS A 223 -32.84 13.75 6.22
C LYS A 223 -34.31 13.98 5.87
N ARG A 224 -34.78 13.36 4.77
CA ARG A 224 -36.18 13.38 4.34
C ARG A 224 -36.58 12.03 3.75
N LYS A 225 -37.88 11.74 3.74
CA LYS A 225 -38.40 10.53 3.08
C LYS A 225 -38.21 10.61 1.56
N LEU A 226 -37.92 9.46 0.95
CA LEU A 226 -37.94 9.28 -0.50
C LEU A 226 -39.38 9.29 -1.02
N SER A 227 -39.56 9.68 -2.27
CA SER A 227 -40.83 9.52 -2.98
C SER A 227 -41.14 8.03 -3.23
N SER A 228 -42.41 7.70 -3.50
CA SER A 228 -42.81 6.30 -3.79
C SER A 228 -42.08 5.72 -5.00
N GLU A 229 -41.78 6.54 -6.01
CA GLU A 229 -41.00 6.15 -7.18
C GLU A 229 -39.56 5.78 -6.80
N GLU A 230 -38.89 6.63 -6.01
CA GLU A 230 -37.54 6.37 -5.52
C GLU A 230 -37.48 5.14 -4.60
N VAL A 231 -38.47 4.95 -3.74
CA VAL A 231 -38.58 3.73 -2.92
C VAL A 231 -38.67 2.50 -3.82
N GLY A 232 -39.47 2.56 -4.89
CA GLY A 232 -39.55 1.49 -5.89
C GLY A 232 -38.20 1.21 -6.56
N LYS A 233 -37.47 2.28 -6.92
CA LYS A 233 -36.16 2.20 -7.57
C LYS A 233 -35.11 1.53 -6.69
N PHE A 234 -35.01 1.93 -5.43
CA PHE A 234 -33.98 1.43 -4.50
C PHE A 234 -34.41 0.18 -3.73
N LYS A 235 -35.62 -0.34 -3.94
CA LYS A 235 -36.06 -1.61 -3.36
C LYS A 235 -35.15 -2.77 -3.78
N ASN A 236 -34.68 -2.72 -5.02
CA ASN A 236 -33.60 -3.56 -5.50
C ASN A 236 -32.29 -2.78 -5.47
N GLU A 237 -31.18 -3.50 -5.37
CA GLU A 237 -29.86 -2.89 -5.48
C GLU A 237 -29.68 -2.29 -6.88
N VAL A 238 -29.23 -1.04 -6.93
CA VAL A 238 -28.89 -0.35 -8.17
C VAL A 238 -27.42 0.01 -8.18
N ASN A 239 -26.76 -0.13 -9.34
CA ASN A 239 -25.34 0.15 -9.48
C ASN A 239 -25.12 1.56 -10.04
N PHE A 240 -24.03 2.18 -9.63
CA PHE A 240 -23.59 3.48 -10.15
C PHE A 240 -22.07 3.50 -10.32
N LYS A 241 -21.59 4.37 -11.21
CA LYS A 241 -20.15 4.63 -11.36
C LYS A 241 -19.71 5.69 -10.36
N SER A 242 -18.66 5.39 -9.60
CA SER A 242 -18.04 6.32 -8.66
C SER A 242 -16.83 7.00 -9.33
N GLY A 243 -17.08 7.97 -10.22
CA GLY A 243 -16.01 8.71 -10.91
C GLY A 243 -15.46 8.04 -12.18
N ASP A 244 -14.31 8.55 -12.66
CA ASP A 244 -13.89 8.38 -14.05
C ASP A 244 -13.10 7.09 -14.35
N HIS A 245 -12.57 6.42 -13.32
CA HIS A 245 -11.68 5.26 -13.46
C HIS A 245 -12.40 3.89 -13.40
N GLY A 246 -13.72 3.87 -13.58
CA GLY A 246 -14.49 2.61 -13.58
C GLY A 246 -14.74 2.00 -12.20
N GLU A 247 -14.50 2.76 -11.13
CA GLU A 247 -14.94 2.40 -9.77
C GLU A 247 -16.46 2.28 -9.76
N ASN A 248 -17.00 1.24 -9.11
CA ASN A 248 -18.43 1.00 -9.05
C ASN A 248 -18.91 1.08 -7.60
N GLY A 249 -20.15 1.54 -7.41
CA GLY A 249 -20.85 1.45 -6.15
C GLY A 249 -22.25 0.90 -6.38
N SER A 250 -22.89 0.54 -5.28
CA SER A 250 -24.29 0.15 -5.31
C SER A 250 -25.08 0.85 -4.21
N ILE A 251 -26.37 1.04 -4.45
CA ILE A 251 -27.32 1.69 -3.55
C ILE A 251 -28.50 0.76 -3.35
N LYS A 252 -28.93 0.59 -2.11
CA LYS A 252 -30.09 -0.21 -1.76
C LYS A 252 -30.85 0.42 -0.59
N LEU A 253 -32.16 0.44 -0.67
CA LEU A 253 -33.02 0.78 0.46
C LEU A 253 -33.25 -0.45 1.32
N LEU A 254 -32.88 -0.36 2.58
CA LEU A 254 -33.08 -1.41 3.58
C LEU A 254 -34.51 -1.38 4.12
N ALA A 255 -34.96 -2.51 4.71
CA ALA A 255 -36.31 -2.64 5.25
C ALA A 255 -36.63 -1.62 6.36
N ASN A 256 -35.60 -1.16 7.09
CA ASN A 256 -35.71 -0.12 8.11
C ASN A 256 -35.73 1.32 7.55
N GLN A 257 -35.87 1.48 6.23
CA GLN A 257 -35.85 2.76 5.50
C GLN A 257 -34.49 3.48 5.51
N ASN A 258 -33.41 2.80 5.90
CA ASN A 258 -32.06 3.32 5.73
C ASN A 258 -31.57 3.07 4.30
N LEU A 259 -30.80 4.01 3.75
CA LEU A 259 -30.04 3.73 2.55
C LEU A 259 -28.74 3.05 2.93
N GLN A 260 -28.46 1.95 2.25
CA GLN A 260 -27.16 1.32 2.21
C GLN A 260 -26.47 1.73 0.91
N VAL A 261 -25.24 2.20 1.02
CA VAL A 261 -24.36 2.49 -0.13
C VAL A 261 -23.08 1.68 0.03
N LEU A 262 -22.78 0.85 -0.95
CA LEU A 262 -21.53 0.12 -1.08
C LEU A 262 -20.63 0.87 -2.06
N ILE A 263 -19.38 1.08 -1.67
CA ILE A 263 -18.33 1.60 -2.56
C ILE A 263 -17.33 0.47 -2.79
N ASN A 264 -17.22 -0.01 -4.03
CA ASN A 264 -16.29 -1.08 -4.41
C ASN A 264 -15.01 -0.48 -4.96
N LYS A 265 -14.13 -0.10 -4.03
CA LYS A 265 -12.82 0.48 -4.32
C LYS A 265 -11.74 -0.12 -3.43
N ASN A 266 -10.55 -0.19 -4.00
CA ASN A 266 -9.33 -0.64 -3.33
C ASN A 266 -8.72 0.51 -2.52
N TYR A 267 -8.55 0.30 -1.21
CA TYR A 267 -7.87 1.24 -0.33
C TYR A 267 -6.75 0.56 0.44
N THR A 268 -5.56 1.16 0.44
CA THR A 268 -4.42 0.72 1.25
C THR A 268 -4.46 1.43 2.59
N VAL A 269 -4.57 0.66 3.68
CA VAL A 269 -4.75 1.17 5.06
C VAL A 269 -3.47 1.07 5.88
N PHE A 270 -2.79 -0.06 5.77
CA PHE A 270 -1.51 -0.31 6.43
C PHE A 270 -0.41 -0.59 5.40
N GLY A 271 0.82 -0.20 5.71
CA GLY A 271 1.99 -0.53 4.90
C GLY A 271 3.20 -0.93 5.74
N GLN A 272 4.01 -1.83 5.20
CA GLN A 272 5.33 -2.20 5.72
C GLN A 272 6.37 -1.86 4.66
N PHE A 273 7.49 -1.29 5.09
CA PHE A 273 8.49 -0.75 4.16
C PHE A 273 9.86 -1.36 4.35
N TYR A 274 10.59 -1.56 3.25
CA TYR A 274 12.01 -1.90 3.25
C TYR A 274 12.86 -0.73 2.76
N LEU A 275 14.06 -0.60 3.33
CA LEU A 275 15.12 0.28 2.85
C LEU A 275 16.24 -0.55 2.23
N PHE A 276 16.90 0.01 1.21
CA PHE A 276 18.09 -0.60 0.60
C PHE A 276 19.33 -0.34 1.46
N LYS A 277 20.21 -1.34 1.60
CA LYS A 277 21.50 -1.23 2.28
C LYS A 277 22.67 -1.75 1.47
#